data_AF-A0A7W9WEE7-F1
#
_entry.id   AF-A0A7W9WEE7-F1
#
_cell.length_a   1.000
_cell.length_b   1.000
_cell.length_c   1.000
_cell.angle_alpha   90.00
_cell.angle_beta   90.00
_cell.angle_gamma   90.00
#
_symmetry.space_group_name_H-M   'P 1'
#
loop_
_entity.id
_entity.type
_entity.pdbx_description
1 polymer ?
#
loop_
_entity_poly.entity_id
_entity_poly.type
_entity_poly.pdbx_seq_one_letter_code
_entity_poly.pdbx_strand_id
1 'polypeptide(L)'
;MKLAELLELGFRDSIECPKAWQNKGRVVCRDFGHALISILWYSDSSEIEVIVGDVDTPLLHFRSSLLTVSHLQGLLRDYWPTA
;
A
#
# COMPACT_ATOMS: atom_id res chain seq x y z
N MET A 1 -12.04 -1.27 3.21
CA MET A 1 -11.50 -0.07 2.54
C MET A 1 -11.87 -0.10 1.07
N LYS A 2 -12.05 1.03 0.39
CA LYS A 2 -12.36 1.13 -1.04
C LYS A 2 -11.20 1.78 -1.78
N LEU A 3 -11.04 1.47 -3.06
CA LEU A 3 -10.01 2.08 -3.91
C LEU A 3 -10.08 3.61 -3.93
N ALA A 4 -11.28 4.19 -3.96
CA ALA A 4 -11.47 5.65 -3.94
C ALA A 4 -10.81 6.32 -2.73
N GLU A 5 -10.88 5.67 -1.55
CA GLU A 5 -10.25 6.18 -0.32
C GLU A 5 -8.72 6.19 -0.43
N LEU A 6 -8.14 5.21 -1.14
CA LEU A 6 -6.69 5.16 -1.38
C LEU A 6 -6.25 6.28 -2.35
N LEU A 7 -7.05 6.56 -3.38
CA LEU A 7 -6.78 7.65 -4.31
C LEU A 7 -6.84 9.02 -3.62
N GLU A 8 -7.77 9.21 -2.68
CA GLU A 8 -7.85 10.43 -1.84
C GLU A 8 -6.63 10.58 -0.93
N LEU A 9 -6.07 9.47 -0.44
CA LEU A 9 -4.78 9.43 0.26
C LEU A 9 -3.58 9.62 -0.67
N GLY A 10 -3.78 9.95 -1.94
CA GLY A 10 -2.71 10.21 -2.90
C GLY A 10 -2.01 8.96 -3.42
N PHE A 11 -2.53 7.75 -3.15
CA PHE A 11 -2.07 6.55 -3.85
C PHE A 11 -2.51 6.63 -5.30
N ARG A 12 -1.67 6.11 -6.20
CA ARG A 12 -1.96 6.06 -7.62
C ARG A 12 -1.76 4.65 -8.12
N ASP A 13 -2.59 4.26 -9.09
CA ASP A 13 -2.34 3.09 -9.94
C ASP A 13 -1.07 3.44 -10.74
N SER A 14 0.11 3.11 -10.22
CA SER A 14 1.38 3.57 -10.78
C SER A 14 2.10 2.45 -11.51
N ILE A 15 2.56 2.74 -12.73
CA ILE A 15 3.54 1.93 -13.48
C ILE A 15 4.86 1.81 -12.68
N GLU A 16 5.11 2.74 -11.76
CA GLU A 16 6.27 2.76 -10.87
C GLU A 16 6.13 1.78 -9.70
N CYS A 17 4.97 1.15 -9.53
CA CYS A 17 4.86 0.00 -8.65
C CYS A 17 5.86 -1.07 -9.14
N PRO A 18 6.71 -1.61 -8.26
CA PRO A 18 7.66 -2.67 -8.58
C PRO A 18 7.01 -3.81 -9.36
N LYS A 19 7.64 -4.21 -10.47
CA LYS A 19 7.12 -5.31 -11.32
C LYS A 19 6.88 -6.60 -10.52
N ALA A 20 7.68 -6.85 -9.48
CA ALA A 20 7.51 -7.97 -8.57
C ALA A 20 6.15 -7.98 -7.83
N TRP A 21 5.51 -6.83 -7.69
CA TRP A 21 4.24 -6.65 -6.97
C TRP A 21 3.03 -6.64 -7.93
N GLN A 22 3.22 -6.20 -9.17
CA GLN A 22 2.16 -6.10 -10.18
C GLN A 22 1.49 -7.45 -10.54
N ASN A 23 2.21 -8.57 -10.44
CA ASN A 23 1.69 -9.89 -10.82
C ASN A 23 0.73 -10.52 -9.79
N LYS A 24 0.42 -9.81 -8.70
CA LYS A 24 -0.30 -10.37 -7.55
C LYS A 24 -1.72 -9.83 -7.36
N GLY A 25 -2.20 -8.91 -8.20
CA GLY A 25 -3.55 -8.33 -8.07
C GLY A 25 -3.58 -6.89 -8.56
N ARG A 26 -4.57 -6.12 -8.11
CA ARG A 26 -4.58 -4.67 -8.37
C ARG A 26 -3.69 -3.98 -7.36
N VAL A 27 -2.69 -3.25 -7.82
CA VAL A 27 -1.69 -2.61 -6.96
C VAL A 27 -1.81 -1.10 -7.08
N VAL A 28 -1.97 -0.42 -5.95
CA VAL A 28 -1.80 1.04 -5.89
C VAL A 28 -0.63 1.39 -5.01
N CYS A 29 0.16 2.36 -5.45
CA CYS A 29 1.39 2.76 -4.76
C CYS A 29 1.41 4.25 -4.47
N ARG A 30 2.13 4.63 -3.41
CA ARG A 30 2.48 6.01 -3.13
C ARG A 30 3.95 6.08 -2.74
N ASP A 31 4.70 6.91 -3.46
CA ASP A 31 6.09 7.21 -3.18
C ASP A 31 6.19 8.36 -2.17
N PHE A 32 7.00 8.16 -1.13
CA PHE A 32 7.31 9.15 -0.10
C PHE A 32 8.80 9.58 -0.13
N GLY A 33 9.50 9.34 -1.24
CA GLY A 33 10.88 9.76 -1.49
C GLY A 33 11.95 8.84 -0.88
N HIS A 34 11.70 8.25 0.29
CA HIS A 34 12.59 7.26 0.91
C HIS A 34 11.93 5.89 1.15
N ALA A 35 10.62 5.76 0.89
CA ALA A 35 9.91 4.48 0.92
C ALA A 35 8.73 4.50 -0.04
N LEU A 36 8.44 3.32 -0.57
CA LEU A 36 7.27 3.07 -1.36
C LEU A 36 6.25 2.32 -0.51
N ILE A 37 4.99 2.74 -0.59
CA ILE A 37 3.90 1.99 0.05
C ILE A 37 3.02 1.45 -1.04
N SER A 38 2.81 0.14 -0.99
CA SER A 38 2.00 -0.59 -1.96
C SER A 38 0.90 -1.34 -1.28
N ILE A 39 -0.28 -1.21 -1.87
CA ILE A 39 -1.49 -1.85 -1.40
C ILE A 39 -1.96 -2.76 -2.53
N LEU A 40 -1.88 -4.06 -2.29
CA LEU A 40 -2.33 -5.08 -3.22
C LEU A 40 -3.73 -5.53 -2.81
N TRP A 41 -4.65 -5.42 -3.76
CA TRP A 41 -6.03 -5.85 -3.62
C TRP A 41 -6.23 -7.21 -4.29
N TYR A 42 -6.63 -8.19 -3.50
CA TYR A 42 -6.98 -9.54 -3.94
C TYR A 42 -8.51 -9.63 -4.12
N SER A 43 -8.96 -9.75 -5.36
CA SER A 43 -10.40 -9.79 -5.70
C SER A 43 -11.12 -11.05 -5.20
N ASP A 44 -10.36 -12.10 -4.92
CA ASP A 44 -10.81 -13.43 -4.51
C ASP A 44 -10.95 -13.58 -2.99
N SER A 45 -10.11 -12.90 -2.19
CA SER A 45 -10.08 -13.11 -0.73
C SER A 45 -10.70 -11.97 0.09
N SER A 46 -11.08 -10.85 -0.52
CA SER A 46 -11.41 -9.60 0.21
C SER A 46 -10.31 -9.13 1.17
N GLU A 47 -9.11 -9.71 1.08
CA GLU A 47 -7.95 -9.31 1.86
C GLU A 47 -7.14 -8.27 1.10
N ILE A 48 -6.52 -7.40 1.88
CA ILE A 48 -5.63 -6.37 1.38
C ILE A 48 -4.25 -6.67 1.94
N GLU A 49 -3.26 -6.67 1.07
CA GLU A 49 -1.86 -6.76 1.46
C GLU A 49 -1.25 -5.36 1.41
N VAL A 50 -0.55 -4.98 2.47
CA VAL A 50 0.17 -3.72 2.55
C VAL A 50 1.65 -4.03 2.70
N ILE A 51 2.44 -3.39 1.85
CA ILE A 51 3.89 -3.45 1.86
C ILE A 51 4.39 -2.01 1.99
N VAL A 52 5.24 -1.75 2.98
CA VAL A 52 5.95 -0.49 3.17
C VAL A 52 7.43 -0.79 3.04
N GLY A 53 8.12 -0.08 2.16
CA GLY A 53 9.56 -0.22 1.96
C GLY A 53 9.94 -0.19 0.48
N ASP A 54 11.10 -0.74 0.18
CA ASP A 54 11.56 -0.97 -1.19
C ASP A 54 11.21 -2.41 -1.64
N VAL A 55 11.27 -2.66 -2.95
CA VAL A 55 11.16 -3.99 -3.58
C VAL A 55 12.04 -5.01 -2.90
N ASP A 56 13.28 -4.59 -2.65
CA ASP A 56 14.35 -5.46 -2.20
C ASP A 56 14.47 -5.47 -0.67
N THR A 57 13.81 -4.53 0.02
CA THR A 57 13.86 -4.42 1.49
C THR A 57 12.51 -3.97 2.06
N PRO A 58 11.55 -4.89 2.26
CA PRO A 58 10.29 -4.56 2.92
C PRO A 58 10.53 -4.22 4.39
N LEU A 59 10.12 -3.02 4.81
CA LEU A 59 10.17 -2.55 6.20
C LEU A 59 8.94 -3.01 7.00
N LEU A 60 7.79 -3.12 6.34
CA LEU A 60 6.57 -3.66 6.90
C LEU A 60 5.83 -4.45 5.82
N HIS A 61 5.33 -5.62 6.18
CA HIS A 61 4.52 -6.45 5.30
C HIS A 61 3.44 -7.15 6.12
N PHE A 62 2.17 -6.91 5.78
CA PHE A 62 1.07 -7.63 6.39
C PHE A 62 -0.13 -7.76 5.45
N ARG A 63 -1.02 -8.70 5.77
CA ARG A 63 -2.30 -8.92 5.11
C ARG A 63 -3.42 -8.78 6.09
N SER A 64 -4.51 -8.13 5.69
CA SER A 64 -5.69 -7.97 6.54
C SER A 64 -6.96 -7.77 5.73
N SER A 65 -8.02 -8.45 6.13
CA SER A 65 -9.41 -8.19 5.69
C SER A 65 -10.08 -7.05 6.47
N LEU A 66 -9.46 -6.58 7.56
CA LEU A 66 -9.99 -5.57 8.47
C LEU A 66 -9.28 -4.21 8.34
N LEU A 67 -8.46 -4.05 7.29
CA LEU A 67 -7.75 -2.79 7.08
C LEU A 67 -8.74 -1.66 6.78
N THR A 68 -8.65 -0.61 7.57
CA THR A 68 -9.42 0.63 7.41
C THR A 68 -8.49 1.76 6.97
N VAL A 69 -9.08 2.84 6.47
CA VAL A 69 -8.37 4.08 6.15
C VAL A 69 -7.63 4.63 7.37
N SER A 70 -8.26 4.61 8.55
CA SER A 70 -7.65 5.11 9.79
C SER A 70 -6.45 4.27 10.23
N HIS A 71 -6.52 2.94 10.10
CA HIS A 71 -5.38 2.05 10.36
C HIS A 71 -4.22 2.37 9.42
N LEU A 72 -4.51 2.54 8.12
CA LEU A 72 -3.50 2.91 7.13
C LEU A 72 -2.87 4.28 7.45
N GLN A 73 -3.67 5.30 7.76
CA GLN A 73 -3.16 6.62 8.17
C GLN A 73 -2.30 6.58 9.44
N GLY A 74 -2.65 5.71 10.40
CA GLY A 74 -1.83 5.46 11.59
C GLY A 74 -0.46 4.89 11.20
N LEU A 75 -0.44 3.85 10.37
CA LEU A 75 0.80 3.26 9.86
C LEU A 75 1.64 4.27 9.08
N LEU A 76 1.02 5.06 8.21
CA LEU A 76 1.72 6.13 7.48
C LEU A 76 2.38 7.13 8.43
N ARG A 77 1.71 7.48 9.53
CA ARG A 77 2.24 8.41 10.53
C ARG A 77 3.38 7.82 11.35
N ASP A 78 3.24 6.57 11.77
CA ASP A 78 4.21 5.89 12.62
C ASP A 78 5.52 5.60 11.87
N TYR A 79 5.41 5.21 10.60
CA TYR A 79 6.55 4.93 9.75
C TYR A 79 7.04 6.16 8.96
N TRP A 80 6.20 7.21 8.85
CA TRP A 80 6.50 8.43 8.10
C TRP A 80 5.94 9.69 8.78
N PRO A 81 6.55 10.15 9.89
CA PRO A 81 6.04 11.27 10.69
C PRO A 81 6.04 12.64 9.97
N THR A 82 6.56 12.72 8.74
CA THR A 82 6.73 13.96 7.96
C THR A 82 5.83 14.05 6.71
N ALA A 83 4.89 13.13 6.51
CA ALA A 83 3.92 13.18 5.40
C ALA A 83 2.70 14.07 5.69
#